data_AF-A0A3C0AGR5-F1
#
_entry.id   AF-A0A3C0AGR5-F1
#
_cell.length_a   1.000
_cell.length_b   1.000
_cell.length_c   1.000
_cell.angle_alpha   90.00
_cell.angle_beta   90.00
_cell.angle_gamma   90.00
#
_symmetry.space_group_name_H-M   'P 1'
#
loop_
_entity.id
_entity.type
_entity.pdbx_description
1 polymer ?
#
loop_
_entity_poly.entity_id
_entity_poly.type
_entity_poly.pdbx_seq_one_letter_code
_entity_poly.pdbx_strand_id
1 'polypeptide(L)'
;RLGGDPAHFPGGLTDSEALWELLVARPQVKAYIHGHIHHRSNAAHKGIHIINTPATSYVANPDHSTTGWTVAQLTPTGVTLTTRTNIEDHAWNRQTKTLTWR
;
A
#
# COMPACT_ATOMS: atom_id res chain seq x y z
N ARG A 1 9.01 -0.36 6.62
CA ARG A 1 7.92 -0.64 7.58
C ARG A 1 7.02 -1.67 6.93
N LEU A 2 7.16 -2.88 7.43
CA LEU A 2 6.91 -4.14 6.76
C LEU A 2 5.77 -4.83 7.50
N GLY A 3 4.93 -5.60 6.82
CA GLY A 3 4.29 -6.70 7.53
C GLY A 3 5.42 -7.47 8.21
N GLY A 4 5.51 -7.40 9.55
CA GLY A 4 6.57 -8.00 10.35
C GLY A 4 7.47 -7.10 11.23
N ASP A 5 7.43 -5.76 11.16
CA ASP A 5 8.22 -4.89 12.09
C ASP A 5 7.42 -4.56 13.38
N PRO A 6 7.84 -5.02 14.57
CA PRO A 6 7.07 -4.89 15.81
C PRO A 6 6.90 -3.45 16.33
N ALA A 7 7.70 -2.49 15.86
CA ALA A 7 7.64 -1.11 16.35
C ALA A 7 6.61 -0.23 15.64
N HIS A 8 6.08 -0.64 14.48
CA HIS A 8 5.37 0.29 13.59
C HIS A 8 3.97 -0.13 13.14
N PHE A 9 3.62 -1.41 13.18
CA PHE A 9 2.25 -1.93 13.06
C PHE A 9 2.32 -3.41 13.46
N PRO A 10 1.60 -3.91 14.48
CA PRO A 10 1.36 -5.34 14.63
C PRO A 10 0.36 -5.76 13.54
N GLY A 11 0.80 -5.72 12.27
CA GLY A 11 0.04 -6.30 11.18
C GLY A 11 -0.09 -7.80 11.45
N GLY A 12 -1.28 -8.35 11.28
CA GLY A 12 -1.58 -9.77 11.58
C GLY A 12 -0.88 -10.79 10.68
N LEU A 13 0.13 -10.39 9.89
CA LEU A 13 0.89 -11.28 9.03
C LEU A 13 2.07 -11.90 9.81
N THR A 14 1.93 -13.17 10.18
CA THR A 14 3.00 -13.97 10.78
C THR A 14 4.05 -14.39 9.74
N ASP A 15 5.20 -14.87 10.20
CA ASP A 15 6.29 -15.41 9.36
C ASP A 15 6.78 -14.47 8.25
N SER A 16 6.66 -13.18 8.52
CA SER A 16 6.94 -12.13 7.54
C SER A 16 8.39 -12.12 7.07
N GLU A 17 9.34 -12.47 7.93
CA GLU A 17 10.76 -12.50 7.58
C GLU A 17 11.04 -13.49 6.43
N ALA A 18 10.57 -14.74 6.55
CA ALA A 18 10.72 -15.76 5.51
C ALA A 18 10.04 -15.34 4.20
N LEU A 19 8.87 -14.69 4.28
CA LEU A 19 8.23 -14.11 3.11
C LEU A 19 9.13 -13.05 2.45
N TRP A 20 9.70 -12.13 3.22
CA TRP A 20 10.57 -11.09 2.69
C TRP A 20 11.84 -11.63 2.05
N GLU A 21 12.44 -12.67 2.60
CA GLU A 21 13.57 -13.37 1.97
C GLU A 21 13.18 -13.89 0.58
N LEU A 22 12.02 -14.53 0.46
CA LEU A 22 11.51 -15.03 -0.82
C LEU A 22 11.21 -13.89 -1.81
N LEU A 23 10.56 -12.82 -1.38
CA LEU A 23 10.21 -11.70 -2.26
C LEU A 23 11.46 -10.97 -2.77
N VAL A 24 12.44 -10.77 -1.90
CA VAL A 24 13.64 -10.00 -2.23
C VAL A 24 14.50 -10.71 -3.25
N ALA A 25 14.62 -12.04 -3.14
CA ALA A 25 15.37 -12.89 -4.07
C ALA A 25 14.82 -12.88 -5.52
N ARG A 26 13.61 -12.36 -5.74
CA ARG A 26 12.92 -12.36 -7.04
C ARG A 26 12.90 -10.96 -7.64
N PRO A 27 13.86 -10.57 -8.51
CA PRO A 27 13.98 -9.19 -9.01
C PRO A 27 12.73 -8.68 -9.74
N GLN A 28 11.90 -9.57 -10.29
CA GLN A 28 10.61 -9.25 -10.89
C GLN A 28 9.55 -8.74 -9.89
N VAL A 29 9.71 -9.02 -8.60
CA VAL A 29 8.82 -8.47 -7.56
C VAL A 29 9.21 -7.01 -7.31
N LYS A 30 8.30 -6.09 -7.64
CA LYS A 30 8.49 -4.64 -7.51
C LYS A 30 7.64 -4.01 -6.40
N ALA A 31 6.51 -4.63 -6.07
CA ALA A 31 5.60 -4.15 -5.04
C ALA A 31 4.88 -5.30 -4.31
N TYR A 32 4.50 -5.04 -3.06
CA TYR A 32 3.61 -5.83 -2.21
C TYR A 32 2.37 -4.97 -1.93
N ILE A 33 1.23 -5.33 -2.53
CA ILE A 33 -0.03 -4.61 -2.40
C ILE A 33 -0.91 -5.36 -1.38
N HIS A 34 -1.42 -4.65 -0.39
CA HIS A 34 -2.26 -5.23 0.66
C HIS A 34 -3.40 -4.30 1.09
N GLY A 35 -4.29 -4.84 1.93
CA GLY A 35 -5.38 -4.13 2.58
C GLY A 35 -5.44 -4.48 4.07
N HIS A 36 -6.62 -4.94 4.53
CA HIS A 36 -6.94 -5.35 5.90
C HIS A 36 -7.00 -4.22 6.95
N ILE A 37 -6.18 -3.17 6.83
CA ILE A 37 -6.11 -2.10 7.84
C ILE A 37 -7.07 -0.93 7.60
N HIS A 38 -7.84 -0.96 6.50
CA HIS A 38 -8.87 0.05 6.17
C HIS A 38 -8.34 1.49 6.15
N HIS A 39 -7.07 1.65 5.78
CA HIS A 39 -6.35 2.92 5.68
C HIS A 39 -5.62 2.98 4.33
N ARG A 40 -5.02 4.12 3.97
CA ARG A 40 -4.14 4.25 2.80
C ARG A 40 -2.73 4.62 3.24
N SER A 41 -1.74 3.84 2.83
CA SER A 41 -0.33 4.16 3.12
C SER A 41 0.63 3.63 2.06
N ASN A 42 1.81 4.22 1.99
CA ASN A 42 2.90 3.79 1.12
C ASN A 42 4.18 3.71 1.92
N ALA A 43 4.90 2.61 1.79
CA ALA A 43 6.22 2.39 2.38
C ALA A 43 7.11 1.63 1.38
N ALA A 44 8.34 1.34 1.78
CA ALA A 44 9.23 0.49 1.02
C ALA A 44 10.12 -0.34 1.93
N HIS A 45 10.65 -1.44 1.41
CA HIS A 45 11.67 -2.26 2.06
C HIS A 45 12.45 -3.07 1.04
N LYS A 46 13.78 -3.12 1.18
CA LYS A 46 14.67 -3.88 0.29
C LYS A 46 14.36 -3.61 -1.20
N GLY A 47 14.02 -2.36 -1.53
CA GLY A 47 13.65 -1.90 -2.88
C GLY A 47 12.23 -2.27 -3.35
N ILE A 48 11.46 -3.03 -2.58
CA ILE A 48 10.07 -3.40 -2.91
C ILE A 48 9.13 -2.38 -2.29
N HIS A 49 8.22 -1.83 -3.10
CA HIS A 49 7.18 -0.90 -2.63
C HIS A 49 6.11 -1.65 -1.82
N ILE A 50 5.67 -1.08 -0.71
CA ILE A 50 4.57 -1.60 0.11
C ILE A 50 3.41 -0.63 -0.02
N ILE A 51 2.32 -1.09 -0.63
CA ILE A 51 1.18 -0.26 -0.99
C ILE A 51 -0.04 -0.80 -0.25
N ASN A 52 -0.59 0.01 0.64
CA ASN A 52 -1.82 -0.29 1.35
C ASN A 52 -2.96 0.54 0.76
N THR A 53 -4.01 -0.13 0.28
CA THR A 53 -5.15 0.52 -0.36
C THR A 53 -6.30 0.75 0.62
N PRO A 54 -7.08 1.84 0.46
CA PRO A 54 -8.26 2.07 1.29
C PRO A 54 -9.28 0.93 1.11
N ALA A 55 -10.09 0.71 2.15
CA ALA A 55 -11.24 -0.17 2.03
C ALA A 55 -12.33 0.51 1.18
N THR A 56 -13.12 -0.26 0.44
CA THR A 56 -14.16 0.30 -0.44
C THR A 56 -15.45 0.62 0.30
N SER A 57 -15.76 -0.08 1.41
CA SER A 57 -17.08 -0.05 2.04
C SER A 57 -17.11 0.38 3.50
N TYR A 58 -15.99 0.32 4.23
CA TYR A 58 -15.98 0.59 5.66
C TYR A 58 -14.64 1.16 6.12
N VAL A 59 -14.65 2.11 7.05
CA VAL A 59 -13.46 2.55 7.79
C VAL A 59 -13.78 2.60 9.28
N ALA A 60 -12.84 2.13 10.11
CA ALA A 60 -13.04 2.09 11.56
C ALA A 60 -12.95 3.48 12.19
N ASN A 61 -12.08 4.34 11.66
CA ASN A 61 -11.92 5.73 12.11
C ASN A 61 -12.03 6.68 10.91
N PRO A 62 -13.17 7.38 10.75
CA PRO A 62 -13.40 8.29 9.63
C PRO A 62 -12.61 9.61 9.74
N ASP A 63 -12.07 9.97 10.90
CA ASP A 63 -11.25 11.18 11.06
C ASP A 63 -9.86 11.02 10.45
N HIS A 64 -9.38 9.77 10.34
CA HIS A 64 -8.05 9.45 9.82
C HIS A 64 -8.06 8.69 8.50
N SER A 65 -9.22 8.18 8.07
CA SER A 65 -9.36 7.34 6.87
C SER A 65 -10.69 7.56 6.17
N THR A 66 -10.75 7.20 4.90
CA THR A 66 -11.99 7.21 4.09
C THR A 66 -12.09 5.95 3.26
N THR A 67 -13.30 5.65 2.80
CA THR A 67 -13.53 4.62 1.80
C THR A 67 -13.15 5.09 0.39
N GLY A 68 -12.78 4.13 -0.47
CA GLY A 68 -12.37 4.42 -1.83
C GLY A 68 -11.74 3.24 -2.56
N TRP A 69 -11.00 3.55 -3.62
CA TRP A 69 -10.19 2.60 -4.38
C TRP A 69 -8.93 3.28 -4.94
N THR A 70 -7.95 2.47 -5.35
CA THR A 70 -6.72 2.96 -5.99
C THR A 70 -6.71 2.52 -7.45
N VAL A 71 -6.49 3.47 -8.35
CA VAL A 71 -6.24 3.22 -9.77
C VAL A 71 -4.73 3.17 -9.98
N ALA A 72 -4.24 2.08 -10.56
CA ALA A 72 -2.82 1.89 -10.87
C ALA A 72 -2.59 1.94 -12.38
N GLN A 73 -1.71 2.83 -12.82
CA GLN A 73 -1.26 2.91 -14.22
C GLN A 73 0.21 2.50 -14.28
N LEU A 74 0.48 1.32 -14.83
CA LEU A 74 1.82 0.74 -14.86
C LEU A 74 2.58 1.17 -16.12
N THR A 75 3.89 1.30 -15.97
CA THR A 75 4.86 1.45 -17.06
C THR A 75 5.98 0.41 -16.89
N PRO A 76 6.87 0.25 -17.88
CA PRO A 76 8.04 -0.61 -17.71
C PRO A 76 8.96 -0.21 -16.54
N THR A 77 8.91 1.06 -16.10
CA THR A 77 9.81 1.62 -15.09
C THR A 77 9.12 2.00 -13.77
N GLY A 78 7.79 1.89 -13.67
CA GLY A 78 7.08 2.36 -12.49
C GLY A 78 5.56 2.13 -12.50
N VAL A 79 4.91 2.76 -11.53
CA VAL A 79 3.45 2.89 -11.47
C VAL A 79 3.08 4.29 -11.01
N THR A 80 2.00 4.83 -11.57
CA THR A 80 1.29 5.97 -10.99
C THR A 80 0.03 5.46 -10.30
N LEU A 81 -0.06 5.68 -8.99
CA LEU A 81 -1.21 5.35 -8.15
C LEU A 81 -2.06 6.59 -7.97
N THR A 82 -3.35 6.52 -8.33
CA THR A 82 -4.33 7.58 -8.07
C THR A 82 -5.36 7.08 -7.08
N THR A 83 -5.56 7.81 -5.98
CA THR A 83 -6.60 7.47 -5.00
C THR A 83 -7.93 8.09 -5.44
N ARG A 84 -9.00 7.31 -5.40
CA ARG A 84 -10.38 7.77 -5.53
C ARG A 84 -11.09 7.49 -4.23
N THR A 85 -11.91 8.43 -3.77
CA THR A 85 -12.65 8.29 -2.51
C THR A 85 -14.13 8.44 -2.77
N ASN A 86 -14.95 7.84 -1.93
CA ASN A 86 -16.41 7.98 -2.01
C ASN A 86 -16.89 9.36 -1.54
N ILE A 87 -16.03 10.10 -0.84
CA ILE A 87 -16.24 11.49 -0.42
C ILE A 87 -15.53 12.39 -1.44
N GLU A 88 -16.28 13.22 -2.16
CA GLU A 88 -15.76 14.01 -3.29
C GLU A 88 -14.68 15.01 -2.86
N ASP A 89 -14.89 15.73 -1.76
CA ASP A 89 -13.99 16.79 -1.27
C ASP A 89 -12.93 16.28 -0.28
N HIS A 90 -12.79 14.96 -0.11
CA HIS A 90 -11.78 14.41 0.79
C HIS A 90 -10.38 14.71 0.26
N ALA A 91 -9.44 15.08 1.14
CA ALA A 91 -8.08 15.47 0.77
C ALA A 91 -7.30 14.39 0.00
N TRP A 92 -7.70 13.12 0.12
CA TRP A 92 -7.12 12.01 -0.62
C TRP A 92 -7.72 11.80 -2.01
N ASN A 93 -8.90 12.35 -2.31
CA ASN A 93 -9.52 12.17 -3.62
C ASN A 93 -8.60 12.77 -4.70
N ARG A 94 -8.41 12.03 -5.79
CA ARG A 94 -7.55 12.40 -6.92
C ARG A 94 -6.05 12.56 -6.58
N GLN A 95 -5.62 12.29 -5.35
CA GLN A 95 -4.20 12.33 -5.00
C GLN A 95 -3.43 11.26 -5.77
N THR A 96 -2.32 11.66 -6.38
CA THR A 96 -1.45 10.79 -7.17
C THR A 96 -0.10 10.56 -6.49
N LYS A 97 0.47 9.37 -6.70
CA LYS A 97 1.84 9.05 -6.30
C LYS A 97 2.48 8.16 -7.34
N THR A 98 3.63 8.59 -7.86
CA THR A 98 4.44 7.78 -8.78
C THR A 98 5.54 7.04 -8.01
N LEU A 99 5.70 5.75 -8.30
CA LEU A 99 6.72 4.88 -7.73
C LEU A 99 7.59 4.31 -8.85
N THR A 100 8.90 4.23 -8.64
CA THR A 100 9.86 3.70 -9.63
C THR A 100 10.27 2.27 -9.27
N TRP A 101 10.32 1.38 -10.24
CA TRP A 101 10.73 -0.01 -10.05
C TRP A 101 12.22 -0.11 -9.68
N ARG A 102 12.52 -1.02 -8.75
CA ARG A 102 13.90 -1.41 -8.41
C ARG A 102 14.61 -2.10 -9.56
#